data_AF-A0A7X2N2H7-F1
#
_entry.id   AF-A0A7X2N2H7-F1
#
_cell.length_a   1.000
_cell.length_b   1.000
_cell.length_c   1.000
_cell.angle_alpha   90.00
_cell.angle_beta   90.00
_cell.angle_gamma   90.00
#
_symmetry.space_group_name_H-M   'P 1'
#
loop_
_entity.id
_entity.type
_entity.pdbx_description
1 polymer ?
#
loop_
_entity_poly.entity_id
_entity_poly.type
_entity_poly.pdbx_seq_one_letter_code
_entity_poly.pdbx_strand_id
1 'polypeptide(L)'
;MKIISYYRQTHHKLWLDGLVLVLFHYLPIPIYVSIFLYCLCIQDYYTYYISKKWILPSLALLIYFHPYSIGTSLIYGILSYIMYRKHWMGMADVAYMFYFGLLIGYERMTIAILISVIFGFLFFVLKKENMIPYLSCLSIGILFSLCKGYTLFYSFI
;
A
#
# COMPACT_ATOMS: atom_id res chain seq x y z
N MET A 1 -4.86 -26.87 15.81
CA MET A 1 -6.26 -26.38 15.85
C MET A 1 -6.43 -24.90 16.27
N LYS A 2 -5.36 -24.06 16.28
CA LYS A 2 -5.45 -22.60 16.56
C LYS A 2 -5.67 -21.73 15.30
N ILE A 3 -5.38 -22.27 14.12
CA ILE A 3 -5.50 -21.54 12.84
C ILE A 3 -6.98 -21.35 12.46
N ILE A 4 -7.83 -22.33 12.77
CA ILE A 4 -9.27 -22.31 12.45
C ILE A 4 -10.03 -21.35 13.38
N SER A 5 -9.62 -21.20 14.64
CA SER A 5 -10.24 -20.21 15.55
C SER A 5 -9.87 -18.78 15.18
N TYR A 6 -8.65 -18.53 14.68
CA TYR A 6 -8.26 -17.23 14.12
C TYR A 6 -9.09 -16.89 12.88
N TYR A 7 -9.25 -17.86 11.97
CA TYR A 7 -10.09 -17.73 10.76
C TYR A 7 -11.55 -17.35 11.10
N ARG A 8 -12.12 -17.96 12.15
CA ARG A 8 -13.49 -17.67 12.59
C ARG A 8 -13.63 -16.27 13.22
N GLN A 9 -12.59 -15.73 13.85
CA GLN A 9 -12.61 -14.39 14.44
C GLN A 9 -12.36 -13.28 13.39
N THR A 10 -11.63 -13.57 12.30
CA THR A 10 -11.54 -12.70 11.11
C THR A 10 -12.88 -12.50 10.41
N HIS A 11 -13.82 -13.45 10.51
CA HIS A 11 -15.15 -13.30 9.90
C HIS A 11 -16.08 -12.32 10.63
N HIS A 12 -15.81 -11.97 11.89
CA HIS A 12 -16.60 -10.95 12.60
C HIS A 12 -16.12 -9.52 12.32
N LYS A 13 -14.95 -9.37 11.67
CA LYS A 13 -14.41 -8.10 11.14
C LYS A 13 -14.72 -7.90 9.64
N LEU A 14 -15.66 -8.68 9.07
CA LEU A 14 -16.14 -8.55 7.68
C LEU A 14 -17.05 -7.32 7.44
N TRP A 15 -17.46 -6.59 8.49
CA TRP A 15 -18.36 -5.44 8.37
C TRP A 15 -17.72 -4.19 7.75
N LEU A 16 -16.39 -4.17 7.54
CA LEU A 16 -15.67 -3.04 6.92
C LEU A 16 -15.62 -3.13 5.38
N ASP A 17 -15.70 -4.32 4.80
CA ASP A 17 -15.48 -4.55 3.36
C ASP A 17 -16.58 -3.89 2.48
N GLY A 18 -17.84 -3.94 2.92
CA GLY A 18 -18.97 -3.31 2.23
C GLY A 18 -19.08 -1.80 2.51
N LEU A 19 -18.64 -1.37 3.70
CA LEU A 19 -18.64 0.04 4.09
C LEU A 19 -17.67 0.84 3.23
N VAL A 20 -16.47 0.33 2.92
CA VAL A 20 -15.51 1.02 2.05
C VAL A 20 -16.10 1.32 0.67
N LEU A 21 -16.85 0.41 0.05
CA LEU A 21 -17.50 0.68 -1.24
C LEU A 21 -18.65 1.70 -1.16
N VAL A 22 -19.47 1.65 -0.10
CA VAL A 22 -20.56 2.62 0.10
C VAL A 22 -20.03 4.02 0.43
N LEU A 23 -18.93 4.08 1.18
CA LEU A 23 -18.24 5.31 1.55
C LEU A 23 -17.60 6.03 0.35
N PHE A 24 -17.30 5.31 -0.74
CA PHE A 24 -16.71 5.88 -1.96
C PHE A 24 -17.59 6.96 -2.61
N HIS A 25 -18.91 6.86 -2.49
CA HIS A 25 -19.83 7.83 -3.11
C HIS A 25 -19.98 9.12 -2.31
N TYR A 26 -19.78 9.07 -0.99
CA TYR A 26 -20.15 10.17 -0.08
C TYR A 26 -18.96 10.85 0.62
N LEU A 27 -17.79 10.22 0.67
CA LEU A 27 -16.62 10.82 1.32
C LEU A 27 -15.74 11.59 0.33
N PRO A 28 -15.14 12.71 0.78
CA PRO A 28 -14.08 13.35 0.01
C PRO A 28 -12.91 12.38 -0.17
N ILE A 29 -12.43 12.34 -1.41
CA ILE A 29 -11.38 11.46 -1.92
C ILE A 29 -10.16 11.32 -1.00
N PRO A 30 -9.56 12.41 -0.44
CA PRO A 30 -8.39 12.26 0.44
C PRO A 30 -8.70 11.47 1.71
N ILE A 31 -9.92 11.61 2.25
CA ILE A 31 -10.34 10.83 3.43
C ILE A 31 -10.55 9.37 3.02
N TYR A 32 -11.15 9.12 1.86
CA TYR A 32 -11.30 7.78 1.32
C TYR A 32 -9.95 7.07 1.12
N VAL A 33 -8.98 7.72 0.47
CA VAL A 33 -7.61 7.18 0.29
C VAL A 33 -6.95 6.91 1.64
N SER A 34 -7.12 7.80 2.62
CA SER A 34 -6.56 7.62 3.95
C SER A 34 -7.16 6.42 4.69
N ILE A 35 -8.48 6.23 4.61
CA ILE A 35 -9.18 5.06 5.18
C ILE A 35 -8.73 3.78 4.47
N PHE A 36 -8.64 3.79 3.14
CA PHE A 36 -8.16 2.66 2.34
C PHE A 36 -6.73 2.24 2.74
N LEU A 37 -5.81 3.19 2.81
CA LEU A 37 -4.42 2.95 3.24
C LEU A 37 -4.35 2.46 4.69
N TYR A 38 -5.17 3.02 5.58
CA TYR A 38 -5.24 2.59 6.97
C TYR A 38 -5.68 1.13 7.11
N CYS A 39 -6.73 0.72 6.37
CA CYS A 39 -7.19 -0.66 6.39
C CYS A 39 -6.16 -1.64 5.79
N LEU A 40 -5.51 -1.27 4.68
CA LEU A 40 -4.41 -2.07 4.12
C LEU A 40 -3.26 -2.21 5.13
N CYS A 41 -2.88 -1.11 5.78
CA CYS A 41 -1.82 -1.07 6.77
C CYS A 41 -2.13 -1.98 7.97
N ILE A 42 -3.36 -1.94 8.50
CA ILE A 42 -3.79 -2.84 9.58
C ILE A 42 -3.74 -4.29 9.13
N GLN A 43 -4.28 -4.59 7.95
CA GLN A 43 -4.33 -5.96 7.49
C GLN A 43 -2.92 -6.53 7.32
N ASP A 44 -2.03 -5.81 6.64
CA ASP A 44 -0.66 -6.26 6.43
C ASP A 44 0.09 -6.46 7.75
N TYR A 45 -0.04 -5.53 8.69
CA TYR A 45 0.59 -5.61 10.01
C TYR A 45 0.20 -6.86 10.80
N TYR A 46 -1.07 -7.28 10.73
CA TYR A 46 -1.55 -8.44 11.49
C TYR A 46 -1.38 -9.77 10.75
N THR A 47 -1.54 -9.81 9.43
CA THR A 47 -1.62 -11.07 8.68
C THR A 47 -0.47 -11.28 7.70
N TYR A 48 0.39 -10.29 7.45
CA TYR A 48 1.46 -10.33 6.44
C TYR A 48 0.96 -10.75 5.03
N TYR A 49 -0.35 -10.61 4.80
CA TYR A 49 -1.04 -11.12 3.62
C TYR A 49 -2.22 -10.22 3.27
N ILE A 50 -2.32 -9.90 1.99
CA ILE A 50 -3.43 -9.12 1.44
C ILE A 50 -4.43 -10.02 0.74
N SER A 51 -5.69 -9.89 1.15
CA SER A 51 -6.78 -10.65 0.55
C SER A 51 -7.06 -10.16 -0.88
N LYS A 52 -7.45 -11.09 -1.76
CA LYS A 52 -7.82 -10.77 -3.16
C LYS A 52 -9.01 -9.80 -3.26
N LYS A 53 -9.80 -9.64 -2.18
CA LYS A 53 -10.92 -8.71 -2.14
C LYS A 53 -10.50 -7.25 -2.33
N TRP A 54 -9.27 -6.91 -1.94
CA TRP A 54 -8.74 -5.55 -2.10
C TRP A 54 -8.50 -5.15 -3.56
N ILE A 55 -8.55 -6.09 -4.51
CA ILE A 55 -8.43 -5.78 -5.94
C ILE A 55 -9.54 -4.84 -6.39
N LEU A 56 -10.78 -5.05 -5.94
CA LEU A 56 -11.93 -4.24 -6.35
C LEU A 56 -11.81 -2.76 -5.90
N PRO A 57 -11.58 -2.42 -4.61
CA PRO A 57 -11.39 -1.03 -4.21
C PRO A 57 -10.12 -0.40 -4.84
N SER A 58 -9.07 -1.20 -5.07
CA SER A 58 -7.86 -0.72 -5.77
C SER A 58 -8.17 -0.31 -7.22
N LEU A 59 -8.91 -1.14 -7.96
CA LEU A 59 -9.32 -0.81 -9.33
C LEU A 59 -10.25 0.40 -9.37
N ALA A 60 -11.19 0.52 -8.44
CA ALA A 60 -12.08 1.67 -8.34
C ALA A 60 -11.30 2.98 -8.14
N LEU A 61 -10.30 2.98 -7.26
CA LEU A 61 -9.39 4.11 -7.06
C LEU A 61 -8.59 4.45 -8.31
N LEU A 62 -8.03 3.45 -8.99
CA LEU A 62 -7.23 3.65 -10.19
C LEU A 62 -8.05 4.31 -11.32
N ILE A 63 -9.28 3.84 -11.53
CA ILE A 63 -10.20 4.39 -12.54
C ILE A 63 -10.56 5.83 -12.19
N TYR A 64 -10.80 6.11 -10.91
CA TYR A 64 -11.23 7.43 -10.47
C TYR A 64 -10.13 8.50 -10.55
N PHE A 65 -8.91 8.17 -10.09
CA PHE A 65 -7.79 9.10 -10.11
C PHE A 65 -7.20 9.31 -11.51
N HIS A 66 -7.45 8.36 -12.42
CA HIS A 66 -6.67 8.14 -13.62
C HIS A 66 -5.17 7.92 -13.30
N PRO A 67 -4.45 7.12 -14.11
CA PRO A 67 -3.01 6.98 -13.92
C PRO A 67 -2.33 8.34 -14.12
N TYR A 68 -1.49 8.75 -13.16
CA TYR A 68 -0.85 10.07 -13.17
C TYR A 68 0.07 10.25 -14.38
N SER A 69 0.89 9.23 -14.67
CA SER A 69 1.69 9.13 -15.89
C SER A 69 2.08 7.68 -16.10
N ILE A 70 1.56 7.06 -17.16
CA ILE A 70 1.82 5.65 -17.48
C ILE A 70 3.33 5.46 -17.76
N GLY A 71 3.96 6.40 -18.46
CA GLY A 71 5.37 6.27 -18.86
C GLY A 71 6.34 6.18 -17.67
N THR A 72 6.25 7.12 -16.74
CA THR A 72 7.20 7.19 -15.61
C THR A 72 6.90 6.15 -14.51
N SER A 73 5.64 5.74 -14.39
CA SER A 73 5.23 4.71 -13.43
C SER A 73 5.62 3.28 -13.84
N LEU A 74 5.86 3.02 -15.13
CA LEU A 74 6.33 1.71 -15.61
C LEU A 74 7.68 1.32 -15.00
N ILE A 75 8.50 2.28 -14.58
CA ILE A 75 9.76 2.01 -13.87
C ILE A 75 9.50 1.17 -12.62
N TYR A 76 8.45 1.48 -11.86
CA TYR A 76 8.06 0.69 -10.68
C TYR A 76 7.51 -0.68 -11.04
N GLY A 77 6.88 -0.83 -12.21
CA GLY A 77 6.45 -2.13 -12.73
C GLY A 77 7.63 -3.02 -13.11
N ILE A 78 8.66 -2.45 -13.74
CA ILE A 78 9.90 -3.15 -14.07
C ILE A 78 10.64 -3.55 -12.79
N LEU A 79 10.80 -2.61 -11.85
CA LEU A 79 11.44 -2.88 -10.55
C LEU A 79 10.67 -3.96 -9.78
N SER A 80 9.34 -3.87 -9.72
CA SER A 80 8.52 -4.85 -9.02
C SER A 80 8.64 -6.24 -9.64
N TYR A 81 8.65 -6.33 -10.97
CA TYR A 81 8.87 -7.58 -11.69
C TYR A 81 10.24 -8.20 -11.39
N ILE A 82 11.31 -7.41 -11.37
CA ILE A 82 12.66 -7.89 -11.03
C ILE A 82 12.69 -8.43 -9.59
N MET A 83 12.09 -7.72 -8.65
CA MET A 83 12.04 -8.13 -7.23
C MET A 83 11.22 -9.41 -7.04
N TYR A 84 10.12 -9.55 -7.78
CA TYR A 84 9.32 -10.77 -7.81
C TYR A 84 10.13 -11.96 -8.35
N ARG A 85 10.84 -11.76 -9.48
CA ARG A 85 11.67 -12.81 -10.10
C ARG A 85 12.79 -13.32 -9.19
N LYS A 86 13.32 -12.47 -8.32
CA LYS A 86 14.34 -12.85 -7.33
C LYS A 86 13.77 -13.44 -6.04
N HIS A 87 12.44 -13.58 -5.93
CA HIS A 87 11.75 -14.02 -4.72
C HIS A 87 12.07 -13.17 -3.48
N TRP A 88 12.39 -11.88 -3.68
CA TRP A 88 12.73 -10.96 -2.59
C TRP A 88 11.50 -10.41 -1.87
N MET A 89 10.36 -10.35 -2.55
CA MET A 89 9.11 -9.79 -2.01
C MET A 89 7.90 -10.65 -2.38
N GLY A 90 6.84 -10.55 -1.59
CA GLY A 90 5.57 -11.18 -1.86
C GLY A 90 4.91 -10.61 -3.12
N MET A 91 4.08 -11.43 -3.78
CA MET A 91 3.33 -11.00 -4.97
C MET A 91 2.41 -9.80 -4.68
N ALA A 92 1.82 -9.74 -3.48
CA ALA A 92 0.98 -8.62 -3.07
C ALA A 92 1.79 -7.32 -2.99
N ASP A 93 2.95 -7.33 -2.34
CA ASP A 93 3.83 -6.17 -2.18
C ASP A 93 4.28 -5.60 -3.54
N VAL A 94 4.66 -6.51 -4.44
CA VAL A 94 5.04 -6.21 -5.83
C VAL A 94 3.88 -5.56 -6.58
N ALA A 95 2.68 -6.11 -6.47
CA ALA A 95 1.48 -5.58 -7.12
C ALA A 95 1.13 -4.19 -6.61
N TYR A 96 1.16 -3.98 -5.28
CA TYR A 96 0.89 -2.66 -4.70
C TYR A 96 1.97 -1.64 -4.99
N MET A 97 3.24 -2.04 -5.10
CA MET A 97 4.30 -1.14 -5.52
C MET A 97 4.05 -0.60 -6.93
N PHE A 98 3.64 -1.46 -7.86
CA PHE A 98 3.28 -1.03 -9.21
C PHE A 98 2.00 -0.17 -9.21
N TYR A 99 0.97 -0.61 -8.48
CA TYR A 99 -0.31 0.10 -8.36
C TYR A 99 -0.14 1.53 -7.83
N PHE A 100 0.59 1.71 -6.73
CA PHE A 100 0.81 3.05 -6.19
C PHE A 100 1.70 3.89 -7.11
N GLY A 101 2.69 3.29 -7.77
CA GLY A 101 3.46 3.99 -8.80
C GLY A 101 2.57 4.59 -9.90
N LEU A 102 1.54 3.86 -10.35
CA LEU A 102 0.55 4.36 -11.31
C LEU A 102 -0.34 5.46 -10.71
N LEU A 103 -0.74 5.30 -9.44
CA LEU A 103 -1.70 6.17 -8.77
C LEU A 103 -1.11 7.55 -8.40
N ILE A 104 0.10 7.60 -7.83
CA ILE A 104 0.68 8.84 -7.28
C ILE A 104 1.78 9.45 -8.15
N GLY A 105 2.28 8.75 -9.17
CA GLY A 105 3.33 9.25 -10.05
C GLY A 105 4.75 9.04 -9.51
N TYR A 106 5.73 9.38 -10.34
CA TYR A 106 7.13 9.02 -10.10
C TYR A 106 7.78 9.75 -8.92
N GLU A 107 7.60 11.05 -8.85
CA GLU A 107 8.20 11.94 -7.85
C GLU A 107 7.71 11.55 -6.46
N ARG A 108 6.39 11.40 -6.31
CA ARG A 108 5.74 11.02 -5.05
C ARG A 108 6.07 9.59 -4.66
N MET A 109 6.01 8.64 -5.60
CA MET A 109 6.34 7.24 -5.29
C MET A 109 7.79 7.07 -4.84
N THR A 110 8.74 7.85 -5.38
CA THR A 110 10.14 7.81 -4.96
C THR A 110 10.26 8.20 -3.48
N ILE A 111 9.62 9.29 -3.07
CA ILE A 111 9.62 9.75 -1.68
C ILE A 111 8.89 8.75 -0.77
N ALA A 112 7.78 8.19 -1.23
CA ALA A 112 7.03 7.18 -0.47
C ALA A 112 7.88 5.93 -0.18
N ILE A 113 8.63 5.44 -1.17
CA ILE A 113 9.56 4.31 -1.01
C ILE A 113 10.70 4.67 -0.05
N LEU A 114 11.29 5.87 -0.18
CA LEU A 114 12.37 6.29 0.71
C LEU A 114 11.91 6.28 2.18
N ILE A 115 10.72 6.83 2.44
CA ILE A 115 10.13 6.86 3.77
C ILE A 115 9.79 5.45 4.24
N SER A 116 9.24 4.60 3.38
CA SER A 116 8.88 3.23 3.75
C SER A 116 10.10 2.40 4.11
N VAL A 117 11.23 2.59 3.43
CA VAL A 117 12.50 1.93 3.75
C VAL A 117 13.00 2.36 5.14
N ILE A 118 12.93 3.65 5.47
CA ILE A 118 13.32 4.15 6.80
C ILE A 118 12.44 3.52 7.89
N PHE A 119 11.11 3.48 7.68
CA PHE A 119 10.20 2.84 8.63
C PHE A 119 10.40 1.32 8.71
N GLY A 120 10.73 0.66 7.61
CA GLY A 120 11.04 -0.77 7.59
C GLY A 120 12.29 -1.10 8.40
N PHE A 121 13.36 -0.30 8.27
CA PHE A 121 14.55 -0.42 9.10
C PHE A 121 14.25 -0.15 10.58
N LEU A 122 13.49 0.91 10.88
CA LEU A 122 13.07 1.21 12.25
C LEU A 122 12.29 0.03 12.85
N PHE A 123 11.37 -0.55 12.08
CA PHE A 123 10.58 -1.71 12.50
C PHE A 123 11.48 -2.92 12.79
N PHE A 124 12.41 -3.22 11.87
CA PHE A 124 13.37 -4.30 12.03
C PHE A 124 14.21 -4.14 13.31
N VAL A 125 14.71 -2.93 13.58
CA VAL A 125 15.50 -2.63 14.78
C VAL A 125 14.67 -2.77 16.06
N LEU A 126 13.41 -2.31 16.07
CA LEU A 126 12.56 -2.30 17.25
C LEU A 126 11.98 -3.69 17.59
N LYS A 127 11.53 -4.44 16.58
CA LYS A 127 10.83 -5.72 16.78
C LYS A 127 11.76 -6.92 16.68
N LYS A 128 12.91 -6.79 16.00
CA LYS A 128 13.84 -7.91 15.70
C LYS A 128 13.14 -9.10 15.03
N GLU A 129 12.05 -8.84 14.30
CA GLU A 129 11.36 -9.84 13.50
C GLU A 129 11.97 -9.90 12.10
N ASN A 130 12.08 -11.10 11.53
CA ASN A 130 12.65 -11.30 10.18
C ASN A 130 11.67 -10.89 9.06
N MET A 131 10.38 -10.81 9.36
CA MET A 131 9.35 -10.39 8.40
C MET A 131 8.99 -8.93 8.66
N ILE A 132 9.10 -8.11 7.62
CA ILE A 132 8.75 -6.69 7.66
C ILE A 132 7.41 -6.54 6.95
N PRO A 133 6.39 -5.91 7.57
CA PRO A 133 5.13 -5.60 6.91
C PRO A 133 5.35 -4.44 5.92
N TYR A 134 5.85 -4.79 4.73
CA TYR A 134 6.27 -3.82 3.72
C TYR A 134 5.12 -2.90 3.30
N LEU A 135 3.91 -3.45 3.12
CA LEU A 135 2.77 -2.65 2.68
C LEU A 135 2.30 -1.69 3.78
N SER A 136 2.40 -2.05 5.06
CA SER A 136 2.19 -1.11 6.16
C SER A 136 3.17 0.05 6.10
N CYS A 137 4.47 -0.23 5.93
CA CYS A 137 5.50 0.82 5.79
C CYS A 137 5.25 1.69 4.55
N LEU A 138 4.88 1.07 3.43
CA LEU A 138 4.57 1.76 2.18
C LEU A 138 3.35 2.67 2.34
N SER A 139 2.30 2.21 3.04
CA SER A 139 1.08 2.98 3.28
C SER A 139 1.36 4.28 4.03
N ILE A 140 2.24 4.23 5.04
CA ILE A 140 2.70 5.42 5.78
C ILE A 140 3.47 6.36 4.84
N GLY A 141 4.39 5.81 4.03
CA GLY A 141 5.15 6.59 3.05
C GLY A 141 4.25 7.30 2.04
N ILE A 142 3.20 6.64 1.56
CA ILE A 142 2.23 7.21 0.62
C ILE A 142 1.46 8.35 1.26
N LEU A 143 0.96 8.19 2.49
CA LEU A 143 0.26 9.27 3.20
C LEU A 143 1.13 10.52 3.31
N PHE A 144 2.39 10.35 3.71
CA PHE A 144 3.31 11.47 3.83
C PHE A 144 3.64 12.11 2.47
N SER A 145 3.84 11.27 1.44
CA SER A 145 4.11 11.73 0.09
C SER A 145 2.91 12.45 -0.55
N LEU A 146 1.68 12.10 -0.20
CA LEU A 146 0.50 12.82 -0.68
C LEU A 146 0.46 14.25 -0.12
N CYS A 147 0.94 14.45 1.11
CA CYS A 147 0.99 15.77 1.74
C CYS A 147 2.16 16.63 1.27
N LYS A 148 3.39 16.08 1.18
CA LYS A 148 4.62 16.86 0.93
C LYS A 148 5.58 16.26 -0.11
N GLY A 149 5.18 15.23 -0.83
CA GLY A 149 6.07 14.47 -1.72
C GLY A 149 6.75 15.32 -2.79
N TYR A 150 6.01 16.20 -3.48
CA TYR A 150 6.61 17.06 -4.52
C TYR A 150 7.63 18.04 -3.94
N THR A 151 7.29 18.74 -2.85
CA THR A 151 8.21 19.69 -2.23
C THR A 151 9.51 19.00 -1.81
N LEU A 152 9.41 17.80 -1.24
CA LEU A 152 10.60 17.03 -0.83
C LEU A 152 11.41 16.57 -2.04
N PHE A 153 10.77 16.00 -3.05
CA PHE A 153 11.45 15.53 -4.26
C PHE A 153 12.26 16.64 -4.93
N TYR A 154 11.67 17.82 -5.12
CA TYR A 154 12.36 18.98 -5.68
C TYR A 154 13.32 19.69 -4.70
N SER A 155 13.30 19.36 -3.41
CA SER A 155 14.31 19.85 -2.46
C SER A 155 15.59 19.01 -2.48
N PHE A 156 15.52 17.76 -2.97
CA PHE A 156 16.64 16.83 -3.05
C PHE A 156 17.35 16.84 -4.42
N ILE A 157 16.77 17.50 -5.42
CA ILE A 157 17.32 17.69 -6.78
C ILE A 157 17.80 19.13 -6.92
#